data_AF-I3SS10-F1
#
_entry.id   AF-I3SS10-F1
#
_cell.length_a   1.000
_cell.length_b   1.000
_cell.length_c   1.000
_cell.angle_alpha   90.00
_cell.angle_beta   90.00
_cell.angle_gamma   90.00
#
_symmetry.space_group_name_H-M   'P 1'
#
loop_
_entity.id
_entity.type
_entity.pdbx_description
1 polymer ?
#
loop_
_entity_poly.entity_id
_entity_poly.type
_entity_poly.pdbx_seq_one_letter_code
_entity_poly.pdbx_strand_id
1 'polypeptide(L)'
;MASRISKAARSLLSASTTASRFYHSQGRAVAAAAAVSFSSKTPVLASYYGRGGSGSGSATWVSGALALPAAAYMLQDQEVHAAELERTFIAIKPDGVQRGLISEIISRFERKGFKLVGIKVLIPSKEFAQKHYHDLKERPFFNGLCEFLSSGPVIAMVWEGEGVITYGRKLIGATDPQKSQPGTIRGDLAVVVGRNIIHGSDGPETAKDEIKLWFKPEELVNFTSNAEKWVYGVN
;
A
#
# COMPACT_ATOMS: atom_id res chain seq x y z
N MET A 1 6.60 52.86 -46.89
CA MET A 1 7.15 54.06 -46.23
C MET A 1 7.39 53.70 -44.76
N ALA A 2 8.62 53.81 -44.30
CA ALA A 2 9.15 53.15 -43.11
C ALA A 2 9.05 53.99 -41.82
N SER A 3 9.37 53.33 -40.70
CA SER A 3 9.77 53.86 -39.37
C SER A 3 8.62 54.13 -38.39
N ARG A 4 8.72 53.83 -37.09
CA ARG A 4 9.90 53.80 -36.22
C ARG A 4 9.87 52.69 -35.17
N ILE A 5 11.03 52.05 -35.07
CA ILE A 5 11.53 51.22 -33.97
C ILE A 5 12.06 52.17 -32.88
N SER A 6 11.77 51.91 -31.61
CA SER A 6 12.51 52.45 -30.47
C SER A 6 13.32 51.36 -29.77
N LYS A 7 14.64 51.45 -29.95
CA LYS A 7 15.72 51.04 -29.03
C LYS A 7 15.58 51.90 -27.73
N ALA A 8 16.07 51.58 -26.54
CA ALA A 8 16.83 50.49 -25.93
C ALA A 8 16.88 50.80 -24.41
N ALA A 9 17.13 49.79 -23.57
CA ALA A 9 18.02 49.94 -22.40
C ALA A 9 18.52 48.56 -21.93
N ARG A 10 19.84 48.36 -22.05
CA ARG A 10 20.66 47.33 -21.36
C ARG A 10 20.77 47.78 -19.88
N SER A 11 21.00 46.99 -18.84
CA SER A 11 22.04 45.99 -18.50
C SER A 11 21.84 45.76 -16.97
N LEU A 12 21.99 44.61 -16.33
CA LEU A 12 23.27 44.04 -15.85
C LEU A 12 22.98 42.72 -15.10
N LEU A 13 23.65 41.65 -15.56
CA LEU A 13 24.30 40.55 -14.83
C LEU A 13 23.85 40.16 -13.41
N SER A 14 23.50 38.87 -13.25
CA SER A 14 24.20 37.96 -12.32
C SER A 14 23.83 36.51 -12.64
N ALA A 15 24.83 35.74 -13.09
CA ALA A 15 24.76 34.30 -13.26
C ALA A 15 25.33 33.64 -11.99
N SER A 16 24.63 32.66 -11.43
CA SER A 16 25.24 31.67 -10.54
C SER A 16 25.25 30.32 -11.24
N THR A 17 26.44 29.95 -11.69
CA THR A 17 26.77 28.60 -12.13
C THR A 17 27.25 27.84 -10.91
N THR A 18 26.63 26.70 -10.59
CA THR A 18 27.29 25.69 -9.75
C THR A 18 27.13 24.35 -10.41
N ALA A 19 28.24 23.88 -11.00
CA ALA A 19 28.39 22.54 -11.49
C ALA A 19 28.86 21.59 -10.36
N SER A 20 28.33 20.37 -10.44
CA SER A 20 28.92 19.08 -10.04
C SER A 20 29.48 18.88 -8.63
N ARG A 21 28.90 17.91 -7.93
CA ARG A 21 29.70 16.84 -7.30
C ARG A 21 28.88 15.56 -7.16
N PHE A 22 29.26 14.56 -7.96
CA PHE A 22 28.95 13.16 -7.73
C PHE A 22 29.61 12.73 -6.41
N TYR A 23 28.84 12.10 -5.53
CA TYR A 23 29.37 11.20 -4.51
C TYR A 23 28.52 9.93 -4.49
N HIS A 24 29.17 8.85 -4.91
CA HIS A 24 28.82 7.49 -4.51
C HIS A 24 29.08 7.37 -2.99
N SER A 25 28.08 6.99 -2.22
CA SER A 25 28.31 6.31 -0.95
C SER A 25 27.27 5.22 -0.74
N GLN A 26 27.76 3.98 -0.71
CA GLN A 26 27.01 2.85 -0.22
C GLN A 26 26.74 3.06 1.28
N GLY A 27 25.45 3.17 1.65
CA GLY A 27 25.02 3.10 3.03
C GLY A 27 24.66 1.66 3.39
N ARG A 28 25.59 0.95 4.05
CA ARG A 28 25.28 -0.27 4.78
C ARG A 28 24.31 0.07 5.92
N ALA A 29 23.17 -0.60 5.95
CA ALA A 29 22.27 -0.58 7.10
C ALA A 29 23.00 -1.14 8.32
N VAL A 30 23.14 -0.32 9.37
CA VAL A 30 23.59 -0.78 10.69
C VAL A 30 22.32 -1.04 11.49
N ALA A 31 21.95 -2.32 11.61
CA ALA A 31 20.87 -2.74 12.50
C ALA A 31 21.35 -2.60 13.95
N ALA A 32 20.79 -1.62 14.67
CA ALA A 32 20.95 -1.52 16.11
C ALA A 32 20.00 -2.52 16.78
N ALA A 33 20.52 -3.64 17.26
CA ALA A 33 19.78 -4.56 18.12
C ALA A 33 19.65 -3.92 19.52
N ALA A 34 18.47 -3.42 19.86
CA ALA A 34 18.14 -3.01 21.22
C ALA A 34 17.90 -4.26 22.07
N ALA A 35 18.83 -4.59 22.96
CA ALA A 35 18.66 -5.64 23.96
C ALA A 35 17.71 -5.13 25.06
N VAL A 36 16.46 -5.62 25.05
CA VAL A 36 15.50 -5.38 26.13
C VAL A 36 15.76 -6.41 27.23
N SER A 37 16.30 -5.97 28.36
CA SER A 37 16.48 -6.82 29.54
C SER A 37 15.12 -7.02 30.23
N PHE A 38 14.52 -8.22 30.05
CA PHE A 38 13.36 -8.63 30.82
C PHE A 38 13.80 -9.15 32.19
N SER A 39 13.55 -8.36 33.23
CA SER A 39 13.59 -8.81 34.62
C SER A 39 12.32 -9.61 34.90
N SER A 40 12.35 -10.92 34.65
CA SER A 40 11.28 -11.83 35.07
C SER A 40 11.56 -12.36 36.47
N LYS A 41 10.79 -11.92 37.47
CA LYS A 41 10.65 -12.64 38.74
C LYS A 41 9.84 -13.91 38.49
N THR A 42 10.48 -15.07 38.54
CA THR A 42 9.80 -16.37 38.60
C THR A 42 9.52 -16.76 40.05
N PRO A 43 8.34 -17.30 40.39
CA PRO A 43 8.09 -17.86 41.71
C PRO A 43 8.77 -19.23 41.83
N VAL A 44 9.37 -19.47 43.00
CA VAL A 44 10.00 -20.73 43.38
C VAL A 44 8.90 -21.74 43.73
N LEU A 45 8.77 -22.80 42.93
CA LEU A 45 8.11 -24.03 43.37
C LEU A 45 9.17 -24.96 43.95
N ALA A 46 9.11 -25.13 45.27
CA ALA A 46 9.93 -26.06 46.01
C ALA A 46 9.42 -27.49 45.82
N SER A 47 10.31 -28.41 45.45
CA SER A 47 10.11 -29.85 45.66
C SER A 47 11.29 -30.39 46.45
N TYR A 48 11.04 -30.61 47.74
CA TYR A 48 11.86 -31.41 48.64
C TYR A 48 11.73 -32.88 48.24
N TYR A 49 12.84 -33.59 47.99
CA TYR A 49 13.03 -34.99 48.39
C TYR A 49 14.49 -35.41 48.11
N GLY A 50 15.09 -36.11 49.06
CA GLY A 50 16.13 -37.13 48.76
C GLY A 50 17.58 -36.74 48.99
N ARG A 51 18.08 -37.09 50.17
CA ARG A 51 19.47 -37.06 50.64
C ARG A 51 20.31 -38.18 50.00
N GLY A 52 21.55 -37.91 49.63
CA GLY A 52 22.63 -38.92 49.58
C GLY A 52 23.72 -38.70 48.53
N GLY A 53 24.98 -38.74 48.97
CA GLY A 53 26.10 -39.14 48.11
C GLY A 53 27.08 -38.03 47.72
N SER A 54 28.24 -38.04 48.37
CA SER A 54 29.49 -37.43 47.91
C SER A 54 29.92 -38.04 46.56
N GLY A 55 30.31 -37.20 45.61
CA GLY A 55 30.88 -37.62 44.33
C GLY A 55 31.26 -36.41 43.47
N SER A 56 32.55 -36.26 43.16
CA SER A 56 33.06 -35.25 42.24
C SER A 56 32.49 -35.47 40.84
N GLY A 57 31.95 -34.42 40.22
CA GLY A 57 31.53 -34.47 38.83
C GLY A 57 31.24 -33.07 38.32
N SER A 58 32.00 -32.62 37.34
CA SER A 58 31.75 -31.41 36.55
C SER A 58 30.37 -31.50 35.90
N ALA A 59 29.38 -30.81 36.47
CA ALA A 59 28.06 -30.67 35.86
C ALA A 59 28.14 -29.59 34.77
N THR A 60 28.39 -30.03 33.54
CA THR A 60 28.16 -29.27 32.32
C THR A 60 26.71 -28.81 32.27
N TRP A 61 26.51 -27.50 32.41
CA TRP A 61 25.25 -26.83 32.11
C TRP A 61 25.09 -26.75 30.59
N VAL A 62 24.47 -27.77 29.99
CA VAL A 62 23.97 -27.69 28.62
C VAL A 62 22.50 -28.04 28.65
N SER A 63 21.64 -27.04 28.87
CA SER A 63 20.21 -27.11 28.54
C SER A 63 19.64 -25.70 28.62
N GLY A 64 19.50 -25.06 27.47
CA GLY A 64 18.87 -23.73 27.38
C GLY A 64 19.01 -23.02 26.04
N ALA A 65 19.95 -23.44 25.18
CA ALA A 65 20.26 -22.72 23.94
C ALA A 65 19.47 -23.15 22.68
N LEU A 66 18.55 -24.13 22.77
CA LEU A 66 17.94 -24.75 21.57
C LEU A 66 16.41 -24.61 21.44
N ALA A 67 15.72 -23.94 22.37
CA ALA A 67 14.26 -23.78 22.28
C ALA A 67 13.79 -22.52 21.51
N LEU A 68 14.73 -21.64 21.11
CA LEU A 68 14.45 -20.36 20.44
C LEU A 68 14.18 -20.42 18.92
N PRO A 69 14.60 -21.44 18.12
CA PRO A 69 14.41 -21.36 16.66
C PRO A 69 12.95 -21.48 16.21
N ALA A 70 12.17 -22.40 16.82
CA ALA A 70 10.83 -22.71 16.33
C ALA A 70 9.83 -21.57 16.59
N ALA A 71 9.87 -20.95 17.77
CA ALA A 71 8.96 -19.85 18.09
C ALA A 71 9.27 -18.59 17.27
N ALA A 72 10.55 -18.28 17.02
CA ALA A 72 10.93 -17.18 16.15
C ALA A 72 10.50 -17.42 14.70
N TYR A 73 10.65 -18.65 14.20
CA TYR A 73 10.21 -19.03 12.85
C TYR A 73 8.69 -18.95 12.69
N MET A 74 7.92 -19.43 13.68
CA MET A 74 6.45 -19.37 13.66
C MET A 74 5.93 -17.92 13.68
N LEU A 75 6.57 -17.02 14.42
CA LEU A 75 6.21 -15.60 14.42
C LEU A 75 6.54 -14.94 13.07
N GLN A 76 7.67 -15.32 12.47
CA GLN A 76 8.07 -14.85 11.14
C GLN A 76 7.04 -15.29 10.07
N ASP A 77 6.66 -16.56 10.05
CA ASP A 77 5.66 -17.10 9.10
C ASP A 77 4.30 -16.42 9.26
N GLN A 78 3.91 -16.13 10.51
CA GLN A 78 2.64 -15.46 10.80
C GLN A 78 2.64 -13.99 10.33
N GLU A 79 3.76 -13.27 10.45
CA GLU A 79 3.91 -11.91 9.90
C GLU A 79 3.90 -11.90 8.37
N VAL A 80 4.57 -12.86 7.73
CA VAL A 80 4.60 -13.00 6.26
C VAL A 80 3.20 -13.28 5.72
N HIS A 81 2.49 -14.25 6.30
CA HIS A 81 1.11 -14.52 5.91
C HIS A 81 0.17 -13.34 6.17
N ALA A 82 0.38 -12.57 7.26
CA ALA A 82 -0.41 -11.37 7.49
C ALA A 82 -0.14 -10.27 6.45
N ALA A 83 1.09 -10.16 5.95
CA ALA A 83 1.46 -9.20 4.92
C ALA A 83 0.81 -9.55 3.57
N GLU A 84 0.77 -10.83 3.20
CA GLU A 84 0.11 -11.34 1.98
C GLU A 84 -1.41 -11.09 1.95
N LEU A 85 -2.03 -10.90 3.12
CA LEU A 85 -3.46 -10.64 3.28
C LEU A 85 -3.82 -9.13 3.30
N GLU A 86 -2.88 -8.22 3.03
CA GLU A 86 -3.19 -6.80 2.88
C GLU A 86 -4.25 -6.59 1.78
N ARG A 87 -5.25 -5.73 2.04
CA ARG A 87 -6.32 -5.41 1.10
C ARG A 87 -6.39 -3.92 0.80
N THR A 88 -6.75 -3.58 -0.43
CA THR A 88 -7.02 -2.20 -0.86
C THR A 88 -8.36 -2.08 -1.57
N PHE A 89 -9.01 -0.92 -1.43
CA PHE A 89 -10.18 -0.58 -2.22
C PHE A 89 -9.76 0.10 -3.52
N ILE A 90 -10.32 -0.36 -4.65
CA ILE A 90 -10.14 0.22 -5.97
C ILE A 90 -11.52 0.49 -6.57
N ALA A 91 -11.72 1.67 -7.16
CA ALA A 91 -12.96 1.98 -7.87
C ALA A 91 -12.71 2.55 -9.26
N ILE A 92 -13.32 1.95 -10.29
CA ILE A 92 -13.40 2.53 -11.64
C ILE A 92 -14.56 3.52 -11.64
N LYS A 93 -14.24 4.79 -11.81
CA LYS A 93 -15.18 5.92 -11.77
C LYS A 93 -16.10 5.90 -13.01
N PRO A 94 -17.19 6.70 -13.02
CA PRO A 94 -18.14 6.68 -14.13
C PRO A 94 -17.51 6.93 -15.50
N ASP A 95 -16.52 7.82 -15.59
CA ASP A 95 -15.76 8.07 -16.82
C ASP A 95 -14.93 6.87 -17.28
N GLY A 96 -14.38 6.08 -16.36
CA GLY A 96 -13.66 4.84 -16.70
C GLY A 96 -14.60 3.75 -17.24
N VAL A 97 -15.78 3.60 -16.62
CA VAL A 97 -16.81 2.65 -17.04
C VAL A 97 -17.37 3.03 -18.41
N GLN A 98 -17.77 4.29 -18.59
CA GLN A 98 -18.36 4.78 -19.85
C GLN A 98 -17.38 4.74 -21.04
N ARG A 99 -16.07 4.65 -20.77
CA ARG A 99 -15.03 4.49 -21.78
C ARG A 99 -14.64 3.03 -22.04
N GLY A 100 -15.33 2.07 -21.43
CA GLY A 100 -15.08 0.64 -21.64
C GLY A 100 -13.73 0.15 -21.10
N LEU A 101 -13.19 0.78 -20.06
CA LEU A 101 -11.84 0.49 -19.53
C LEU A 101 -11.81 -0.59 -18.43
N ILE A 102 -12.92 -1.29 -18.21
CA ILE A 102 -13.06 -2.25 -17.09
C ILE A 102 -12.04 -3.38 -17.20
N SER A 103 -12.02 -4.09 -18.32
CA SER A 103 -11.11 -5.22 -18.54
C SER A 103 -9.65 -4.80 -18.48
N GLU A 104 -9.31 -3.67 -19.12
CA GLU A 104 -7.96 -3.14 -19.13
C GLU A 104 -7.48 -2.86 -17.70
N ILE A 105 -8.27 -2.17 -16.88
CA ILE A 105 -7.90 -1.88 -15.49
C ILE A 105 -7.77 -3.15 -14.65
N ILE A 106 -8.75 -4.07 -14.72
CA ILE A 106 -8.71 -5.32 -13.96
C ILE A 106 -7.47 -6.14 -14.33
N SER A 107 -7.15 -6.23 -15.63
CA SER A 107 -6.00 -7.00 -16.11
C SER A 107 -4.68 -6.52 -15.52
N ARG A 108 -4.55 -5.22 -15.22
CA ARG A 108 -3.32 -4.62 -14.66
C ARG A 108 -3.05 -5.13 -13.25
N PHE A 109 -4.09 -5.31 -12.44
CA PHE A 109 -3.98 -5.85 -11.07
C PHE A 109 -3.84 -7.38 -11.10
N GLU A 110 -4.64 -8.05 -11.92
CA GLU A 110 -4.61 -9.52 -12.05
C GLU A 110 -3.24 -10.01 -12.55
N ARG A 111 -2.74 -9.45 -13.66
CA ARG A 111 -1.43 -9.84 -14.23
C ARG A 111 -0.25 -9.50 -13.33
N LYS A 112 -0.45 -8.66 -12.31
CA LYS A 112 0.57 -8.34 -11.30
C LYS A 112 0.69 -9.45 -10.25
N GLY A 113 -0.35 -10.28 -10.09
CA GLY A 113 -0.40 -11.35 -9.10
C GLY A 113 -1.33 -11.07 -7.90
N PHE A 114 -2.00 -9.91 -7.87
CA PHE A 114 -2.98 -9.61 -6.83
C PHE A 114 -4.27 -10.42 -7.05
N LYS A 115 -4.92 -10.83 -5.97
CA LYS A 115 -6.18 -11.60 -6.04
C LYS A 115 -7.39 -10.66 -5.87
N LEU A 116 -8.43 -10.89 -6.66
CA LEU A 116 -9.70 -10.16 -6.55
C LEU A 116 -10.59 -10.84 -5.50
N VAL A 117 -10.86 -10.15 -4.39
CA VAL A 117 -11.65 -10.70 -3.26
C VAL A 117 -13.03 -10.08 -3.11
N GLY A 118 -13.36 -9.09 -3.93
CA GLY A 118 -14.69 -8.50 -3.98
C GLY A 118 -14.84 -7.63 -5.22
N ILE A 119 -15.99 -7.71 -5.88
CA ILE A 119 -16.32 -6.87 -7.03
C ILE A 119 -17.82 -6.65 -7.11
N LYS A 120 -18.24 -5.42 -7.44
CA LYS A 120 -19.63 -5.13 -7.80
C LYS A 120 -19.75 -3.89 -8.67
N VAL A 121 -20.85 -3.83 -9.41
CA VAL A 121 -21.30 -2.65 -10.13
C VAL A 121 -22.45 -1.99 -9.38
N LEU A 122 -22.41 -0.66 -9.25
CA LEU A 122 -23.51 0.11 -8.70
C LEU A 122 -23.49 1.54 -9.25
N ILE A 123 -24.58 2.27 -9.07
CA ILE A 123 -24.61 3.73 -9.23
C ILE A 123 -24.68 4.32 -7.82
N PRO A 124 -23.59 4.94 -7.31
CA PRO A 124 -23.59 5.53 -5.97
C PRO A 124 -24.63 6.65 -5.86
N SER A 125 -25.33 6.75 -4.72
CA SER A 125 -26.12 7.94 -4.44
C SER A 125 -25.21 9.13 -4.12
N LYS A 126 -25.73 10.36 -4.24
CA LYS A 126 -24.95 11.57 -3.89
C LYS A 126 -24.56 11.57 -2.42
N GLU A 127 -25.45 11.11 -1.53
CA GLU A 127 -25.20 10.98 -0.08
C GLU A 127 -24.10 9.95 0.20
N PHE A 128 -24.08 8.84 -0.55
CA PHE A 128 -23.02 7.85 -0.43
C PHE A 128 -21.67 8.40 -0.90
N ALA A 129 -21.65 9.14 -2.02
CA ALA A 129 -20.45 9.80 -2.51
C ALA A 129 -19.89 10.83 -1.51
N GLN A 130 -20.76 11.55 -0.79
CA GLN A 130 -20.37 12.47 0.28
C GLN A 130 -19.71 11.75 1.46
N LYS A 131 -20.22 10.57 1.84
CA LYS A 131 -19.59 9.73 2.88
C LYS A 131 -18.20 9.25 2.45
N HIS A 132 -18.05 8.85 1.19
CA HIS A 132 -16.76 8.45 0.65
C HIS A 132 -15.75 9.60 0.66
N TYR A 133 -16.14 10.80 0.21
CA TYR A 133 -15.27 11.97 0.18
C TYR A 133 -15.30 12.83 1.45
N HIS A 134 -15.66 12.27 2.61
CA HIS A 134 -15.91 13.04 3.83
C HIS A 134 -14.71 13.92 4.27
N ASP A 135 -13.48 13.46 4.08
CA ASP A 135 -12.25 14.23 4.37
C ASP A 135 -12.08 15.48 3.50
N LEU A 136 -12.79 15.53 2.36
CA LEU A 136 -12.72 16.62 1.40
C LEU A 136 -13.89 17.58 1.52
N LYS A 137 -14.77 17.44 2.53
CA LYS A 137 -16.02 18.22 2.67
C LYS A 137 -15.83 19.75 2.62
N GLU A 138 -14.69 20.25 3.15
CA GLU A 138 -14.36 21.68 3.19
C GLU A 138 -13.69 22.19 1.90
N ARG A 139 -13.44 21.30 0.93
CA ARG A 139 -12.75 21.65 -0.32
C ARG A 139 -13.76 22.22 -1.32
N PRO A 140 -13.40 23.26 -2.10
CA PRO A 140 -14.34 23.94 -3.00
C PRO A 140 -14.89 23.03 -4.13
N PHE A 141 -14.21 21.92 -4.41
CA PHE A 141 -14.59 20.94 -5.42
C PHE A 141 -15.39 19.74 -4.89
N PHE A 142 -15.68 19.69 -3.58
CA PHE A 142 -16.35 18.54 -2.94
C PHE A 142 -17.69 18.19 -3.57
N ASN A 143 -18.56 19.19 -3.77
CA ASN A 143 -19.88 18.96 -4.35
C ASN A 143 -19.78 18.42 -5.78
N GLY A 144 -18.86 18.97 -6.58
CA GLY A 144 -18.59 18.49 -7.94
C GLY A 144 -18.04 17.07 -7.98
N LEU A 145 -17.20 16.67 -7.02
CA LEU A 145 -16.73 15.28 -6.88
C LEU A 145 -17.88 14.33 -6.56
N CYS A 146 -18.76 14.71 -5.64
CA CYS A 146 -19.90 13.90 -5.25
C CYS A 146 -20.88 13.72 -6.41
N GLU A 147 -21.25 14.81 -7.07
CA GLU A 147 -22.12 14.79 -8.26
C GLU A 147 -21.54 13.92 -9.36
N PHE A 148 -20.24 14.07 -9.64
CA PHE A 148 -19.55 13.27 -10.63
C PHE A 148 -19.56 11.78 -10.29
N LEU A 149 -19.20 11.41 -9.06
CA LEU A 149 -19.16 10.00 -8.66
C LEU A 149 -20.55 9.34 -8.69
N SER A 150 -21.61 10.11 -8.40
CA SER A 150 -23.00 9.64 -8.48
C SER A 150 -23.64 9.73 -9.87
N SER A 151 -22.92 10.25 -10.88
CA SER A 151 -23.51 10.51 -12.22
C SER A 151 -23.68 9.28 -13.10
N GLY A 152 -23.16 8.12 -12.68
CA GLY A 152 -23.21 6.90 -13.48
C GLY A 152 -22.63 5.67 -12.77
N PRO A 153 -22.51 4.54 -13.49
CA PRO A 153 -22.05 3.29 -12.90
C PRO A 153 -20.58 3.35 -12.50
N VAL A 154 -20.28 2.73 -11.36
CA VAL A 154 -18.94 2.54 -10.79
C VAL A 154 -18.69 1.05 -10.62
N ILE A 155 -17.47 0.61 -10.94
CA ILE A 155 -16.99 -0.73 -10.56
C ILE A 155 -16.20 -0.60 -9.27
N ALA A 156 -16.76 -1.06 -8.16
CA ALA A 156 -16.09 -1.15 -6.88
C ALA A 156 -15.40 -2.51 -6.75
N MET A 157 -14.16 -2.53 -6.29
CA MET A 157 -13.34 -3.74 -6.15
C MET A 157 -12.54 -3.72 -4.85
N VAL A 158 -12.23 -4.93 -4.37
CA VAL A 158 -11.25 -5.15 -3.31
C VAL A 158 -10.20 -6.12 -3.84
N TRP A 159 -8.94 -5.68 -3.80
CA TRP A 159 -7.78 -6.47 -4.20
C TRP A 159 -6.94 -6.82 -2.98
N GLU A 160 -6.43 -8.04 -2.95
CA GLU A 160 -5.62 -8.58 -1.85
C GLU A 160 -4.23 -9.02 -2.36
N GLY A 161 -3.21 -8.80 -1.52
CA GLY A 161 -1.85 -9.23 -1.73
C GLY A 161 -0.83 -8.33 -1.01
N GLU A 162 0.39 -8.83 -0.82
CA GLU A 162 1.44 -8.08 -0.13
C GLU A 162 1.73 -6.71 -0.78
N GLY A 163 1.62 -5.64 0.01
CA GLY A 163 1.88 -4.27 -0.42
C GLY A 163 0.90 -3.73 -1.47
N VAL A 164 -0.26 -4.36 -1.64
CA VAL A 164 -1.27 -4.02 -2.66
C VAL A 164 -1.76 -2.57 -2.56
N ILE A 165 -1.82 -1.97 -1.36
CA ILE A 165 -2.21 -0.56 -1.20
C ILE A 165 -1.18 0.34 -1.88
N THR A 166 0.09 0.16 -1.52
CA THR A 166 1.19 0.97 -2.04
C THR A 166 1.40 0.72 -3.53
N TYR A 167 1.38 -0.54 -3.95
CA TYR A 167 1.61 -0.88 -5.35
C TYR A 167 0.42 -0.53 -6.23
N GLY A 168 -0.81 -0.66 -5.73
CA GLY A 168 -2.02 -0.21 -6.40
C GLY A 168 -1.95 1.27 -6.75
N ARG A 169 -1.47 2.11 -5.83
CA ARG A 169 -1.21 3.53 -6.13
C ARG A 169 -0.13 3.76 -7.17
N LYS A 170 0.96 2.99 -7.14
CA LYS A 170 2.01 3.05 -8.18
C LYS A 170 1.44 2.69 -9.56
N LEU A 171 0.61 1.65 -9.61
CA LEU A 171 -0.05 1.17 -10.84
C LEU A 171 -1.05 2.19 -11.37
N ILE A 172 -1.80 2.85 -10.49
CA ILE A 172 -2.75 3.92 -10.85
C ILE A 172 -2.03 5.14 -11.45
N GLY A 173 -0.93 5.57 -10.85
CA GLY A 173 -0.23 6.81 -11.22
C GLY A 173 -0.68 8.04 -10.43
N ALA A 174 -0.11 9.20 -10.76
CA ALA A 174 -0.38 10.45 -10.08
C ALA A 174 -1.86 10.89 -10.17
N THR A 175 -2.33 11.73 -9.25
CA THR A 175 -3.72 12.26 -9.28
C THR A 175 -4.00 13.03 -10.57
N ASP A 176 -3.00 13.75 -11.06
CA ASP A 176 -3.02 14.41 -12.36
C ASP A 176 -2.47 13.48 -13.45
N PRO A 177 -3.28 13.06 -14.42
CA PRO A 177 -2.83 12.20 -15.52
C PRO A 177 -1.63 12.79 -16.28
N GLN A 178 -1.54 14.11 -16.44
CA GLN A 178 -0.41 14.76 -17.13
C GLN A 178 0.92 14.63 -16.37
N LYS A 179 0.87 14.27 -15.08
CA LYS A 179 2.04 13.99 -14.24
C LYS A 179 2.25 12.50 -14.01
N SER A 180 1.40 11.66 -14.59
CA SER A 180 1.50 10.21 -14.51
C SER A 180 2.47 9.70 -15.58
N GLN A 181 3.30 8.73 -15.22
CA GLN A 181 4.25 8.17 -16.18
C GLN A 181 3.54 7.20 -17.14
N PRO A 182 3.99 7.10 -18.40
CA PRO A 182 3.57 6.02 -19.29
C PRO A 182 3.73 4.64 -18.64
N GLY A 183 2.77 3.76 -18.85
CA GLY A 183 2.64 2.45 -18.21
C GLY A 183 1.77 2.45 -16.94
N THR A 184 1.48 3.61 -16.36
CA THR A 184 0.48 3.74 -15.29
C THR A 184 -0.93 3.88 -15.87
N ILE A 185 -1.95 3.45 -15.13
CA ILE A 185 -3.35 3.48 -15.59
C ILE A 185 -3.75 4.89 -16.03
N ARG A 186 -3.45 5.92 -15.23
CA ARG A 186 -3.80 7.30 -15.59
C ARG A 186 -2.91 7.87 -16.68
N GLY A 187 -1.63 7.51 -16.72
CA GLY A 187 -0.72 7.96 -17.78
C GLY A 187 -1.11 7.42 -19.16
N ASP A 188 -1.59 6.18 -19.21
CA ASP A 188 -2.00 5.53 -20.46
C ASP A 188 -3.43 5.89 -20.88
N LEU A 189 -4.33 6.04 -19.90
CA LEU A 189 -5.77 6.02 -20.16
C LEU A 189 -6.51 7.28 -19.75
N ALA A 190 -5.87 8.31 -19.20
CA ALA A 190 -6.53 9.57 -18.82
C ALA A 190 -5.74 10.80 -19.26
N VAL A 191 -6.43 11.94 -19.36
CA VAL A 191 -5.82 13.19 -19.88
C VAL A 191 -5.81 14.31 -18.83
N VAL A 192 -6.87 14.44 -18.02
CA VAL A 192 -7.04 15.59 -17.09
C VAL A 192 -7.52 15.14 -15.71
N VAL A 193 -7.18 15.91 -14.67
CA VAL A 193 -7.52 15.63 -13.25
C VAL A 193 -9.00 15.30 -13.02
N GLY A 194 -9.90 16.08 -13.63
CA GLY A 194 -11.35 15.90 -13.43
C GLY A 194 -11.92 14.63 -14.04
N ARG A 195 -11.14 13.91 -14.87
CA ARG A 195 -11.52 12.67 -15.57
C ARG A 195 -10.36 11.66 -15.49
N ASN A 196 -9.94 11.37 -14.26
CA ASN A 196 -8.81 10.50 -13.96
C ASN A 196 -9.20 9.03 -13.70
N ILE A 197 -10.40 8.62 -14.15
CA ILE A 197 -10.95 7.26 -14.36
C ILE A 197 -10.98 6.25 -13.20
N ILE A 198 -10.12 6.39 -12.19
CA ILE A 198 -9.92 5.38 -11.15
C ILE A 198 -9.59 6.03 -9.81
N HIS A 199 -9.99 5.38 -8.74
CA HIS A 199 -9.63 5.66 -7.34
C HIS A 199 -8.95 4.43 -6.74
N GLY A 200 -8.05 4.65 -5.77
CA GLY A 200 -7.52 3.60 -4.93
C GLY A 200 -7.11 4.17 -3.57
N SER A 201 -7.28 3.38 -2.51
CA SER A 201 -6.94 3.79 -1.14
C SER A 201 -5.49 4.26 -1.03
N ASP A 202 -5.24 5.25 -0.18
CA ASP A 202 -3.93 5.89 -0.04
C ASP A 202 -3.10 5.46 1.17
N GLY A 203 -3.71 4.69 2.08
CA GLY A 203 -3.04 4.08 3.21
C GLY A 203 -3.85 2.93 3.84
N PRO A 204 -3.27 2.24 4.84
CA PRO A 204 -3.91 1.10 5.50
C PRO A 204 -5.25 1.43 6.17
N GLU A 205 -5.35 2.56 6.84
CA GLU A 205 -6.58 2.94 7.55
C GLU A 205 -7.68 3.37 6.58
N THR A 206 -7.35 4.20 5.57
CA THR A 206 -8.31 4.57 4.52
C THR A 206 -8.77 3.36 3.72
N ALA A 207 -7.91 2.38 3.48
CA ALA A 207 -8.31 1.11 2.85
C ALA A 207 -9.35 0.35 3.68
N LYS A 208 -9.14 0.19 4.99
CA LYS A 208 -10.11 -0.47 5.88
C LYS A 208 -11.47 0.26 5.87
N ASP A 209 -11.45 1.58 6.00
CA ASP A 209 -12.65 2.41 6.06
C ASP A 209 -13.41 2.38 4.72
N GLU A 210 -12.70 2.49 3.61
CA GLU A 210 -13.28 2.41 2.27
C GLU A 210 -13.87 1.02 1.98
N ILE A 211 -13.13 -0.06 2.28
CA ILE A 211 -13.66 -1.42 2.10
C ILE A 211 -14.94 -1.61 2.91
N LYS A 212 -14.95 -1.18 4.18
CA LYS A 212 -16.12 -1.27 5.06
C LYS A 212 -17.30 -0.41 4.60
N LEU A 213 -17.03 0.76 4.03
CA LEU A 213 -18.07 1.64 3.49
C LEU A 213 -18.71 1.05 2.23
N TRP A 214 -17.90 0.46 1.35
CA TRP A 214 -18.34 -0.01 0.03
C TRP A 214 -18.84 -1.44 0.04
N PHE A 215 -18.35 -2.33 0.91
CA PHE A 215 -18.67 -3.75 0.90
C PHE A 215 -19.21 -4.24 2.25
N LYS A 216 -20.23 -5.09 2.19
CA LYS A 216 -20.63 -5.93 3.33
C LYS A 216 -19.65 -7.10 3.44
N PRO A 217 -19.44 -7.66 4.65
CA PRO A 217 -18.55 -8.81 4.83
C PRO A 217 -18.90 -10.00 3.93
N GLU A 218 -20.18 -10.24 3.67
CA GLU A 218 -20.66 -11.35 2.84
C GLU A 218 -20.38 -11.17 1.33
N GLU A 219 -20.06 -9.95 0.90
CA GLU A 219 -19.68 -9.65 -0.49
C GLU A 219 -18.19 -9.91 -0.74
N LEU A 220 -17.42 -10.21 0.31
CA LEU A 220 -16.00 -10.52 0.23
C LEU A 220 -15.78 -12.03 0.29
N VAL A 221 -14.91 -12.54 -0.59
CA VAL A 221 -14.55 -13.95 -0.62
C VAL A 221 -13.17 -14.17 0.00
N ASN A 222 -12.96 -15.37 0.53
CA ASN A 222 -11.65 -15.83 0.97
C ASN A 222 -11.31 -17.14 0.24
N PHE A 223 -10.19 -17.15 -0.45
CA PHE A 223 -9.68 -18.32 -1.15
C PHE A 223 -8.17 -18.21 -1.38
N THR A 224 -7.51 -19.36 -1.52
CA THR A 224 -6.11 -19.45 -1.90
C THR A 224 -6.01 -19.59 -3.41
N SER A 225 -5.27 -18.69 -4.06
CA SER A 225 -5.06 -18.79 -5.51
C SER A 225 -4.10 -19.94 -5.82
N ASN A 226 -4.35 -20.70 -6.89
CA ASN A 226 -3.37 -21.71 -7.34
C ASN A 226 -2.02 -21.09 -7.72
N ALA A 227 -2.00 -19.81 -8.12
CA ALA A 227 -0.78 -19.07 -8.45
C ALA A 227 0.00 -18.61 -7.21
N GLU A 228 -0.61 -18.62 -6.02
CA GLU A 228 -0.03 -18.06 -4.78
C GLU A 228 1.34 -18.67 -4.45
N LYS A 229 1.46 -19.99 -4.63
CA LYS A 229 2.73 -20.74 -4.46
C LYS A 229 3.88 -20.28 -5.37
N TRP A 230 3.57 -19.64 -6.50
CA TRP A 230 4.58 -19.13 -7.44
C TRP A 230 4.79 -17.62 -7.29
N VAL A 231 3.85 -16.91 -6.67
CA VAL A 231 3.94 -15.46 -6.44
C VAL A 231 4.69 -15.16 -5.14
N TYR A 232 4.42 -15.93 -4.08
CA TYR A 232 4.98 -15.70 -2.74
C TYR A 232 5.83 -16.87 -2.21
N GLY A 233 5.74 -18.06 -2.83
CA GLY A 233 6.46 -19.24 -2.36
C GLY A 233 7.97 -19.04 -2.29
N VAL A 234 8.58 -19.68 -1.29
CA VAL A 234 10.04 -19.74 -1.14
C VAL A 234 10.57 -20.87 -2.03
N ASN A 235 11.59 -20.56 -2.84
CA ASN A 235 12.28 -21.53 -3.71
C ASN A 235 13.14 -22.52 -2.91
#